data_AF-E1ZJL3-F1
#
_entry.id   AF-E1ZJL3-F1
#
_cell.length_a   1.000
_cell.length_b   1.000
_cell.length_c   1.000
_cell.angle_alpha   90.00
_cell.angle_beta   90.00
_cell.angle_gamma   90.00
#
_symmetry.space_group_name_H-M   'P 1'
#
loop_
_entity.id
_entity.type
_entity.pdbx_description
1 polymer ?
#
loop_
_entity_poly.entity_id
_entity_poly.type
_entity_poly.pdbx_seq_one_letter_code
_entity_poly.pdbx_strand_id
1 'polypeptide(L)' 'MEVNGFSFEGMDEGAIDYALNRALSRFFNDRDWWNGLAKRVMQMDWSWNSPALDYLELYYRALKRN' A
#
# COMPACT_ATOMS: atom_id res chain seq x y z
N MET A 1 2.40 4.74 -9.25
CA MET A 1 1.63 3.87 -8.34
C MET A 1 0.17 4.28 -8.40
N GLU A 2 -0.74 3.31 -8.42
CA GLU A 2 -2.17 3.59 -8.31
C GLU A 2 -2.56 3.86 -6.85
N VAL A 3 -3.69 4.55 -6.63
CA VAL A 3 -4.21 4.79 -5.28
C VAL A 3 -4.60 3.46 -4.64
N ASN A 4 -4.04 3.16 -3.47
CA ASN A 4 -4.23 1.90 -2.74
C ASN A 4 -4.76 2.09 -1.30
N GLY A 5 -5.09 3.32 -0.90
CA GLY A 5 -5.62 3.59 0.43
C GLY A 5 -5.60 5.08 0.79
N PHE A 6 -5.60 5.33 2.09
CA PHE A 6 -5.59 6.66 2.69
C PHE A 6 -4.36 6.77 3.60
N SER A 7 -3.43 7.66 3.27
CA SER A 7 -2.30 8.02 4.11
C SER A 7 -2.58 9.30 4.89
N PHE A 8 -1.85 9.49 6.00
CA PHE A 8 -1.78 10.74 6.74
C PHE A 8 -0.31 11.03 7.08
N GLU A 9 -0.02 12.30 7.34
CA GLU A 9 1.29 12.77 7.78
C GLU A 9 1.10 13.62 9.04
N GLY A 10 1.97 13.43 10.02
CA GLY A 10 1.81 14.01 11.35
C GLY A 10 1.63 12.92 12.41
N MET A 11 1.99 13.27 13.65
CA MET A 11 1.82 12.39 14.83
C MET A 11 0.68 12.86 15.74
N ASP A 12 -0.07 13.87 15.33
CA ASP A 12 -1.24 14.38 16.04
C ASP A 12 -2.53 13.66 15.62
N GLU A 13 -3.54 13.77 16.48
CA GLU A 13 -4.86 13.17 16.27
C GLU A 13 -5.56 13.73 15.02
N GLY A 14 -5.33 15.00 14.68
CA GLY A 14 -5.96 15.67 13.55
C GLY A 14 -5.53 15.07 12.20
N ALA A 15 -4.27 14.67 12.07
CA ALA A 15 -3.76 13.98 10.89
C ALA A 15 -4.52 12.66 10.64
N ILE A 16 -4.73 11.86 11.69
CA ILE A 16 -5.47 10.59 11.60
C ILE A 16 -6.95 10.84 11.34
N ASP A 17 -7.57 11.76 12.08
CA ASP A 17 -9.00 12.08 11.93
C ASP A 17 -9.35 12.54 10.52
N TYR A 18 -8.49 13.38 9.92
CA TYR A 18 -8.67 13.81 8.54
C TYR A 18 -8.61 12.66 7.53
N ALA A 19 -7.66 11.72 7.66
CA ALA A 19 -7.59 10.55 6.79
C ALA A 19 -8.79 9.61 6.98
N LEU A 20 -9.24 9.41 8.22
CA LEU A 20 -10.41 8.59 8.52
C LEU A 20 -11.69 9.21 7.93
N ASN A 21 -11.88 10.52 8.08
CA ASN A 21 -13.02 11.23 7.51
C ASN A 21 -13.07 11.10 5.96
N ARG A 22 -11.92 11.14 5.28
CA ARG A 22 -11.86 10.86 3.84
C ARG A 22 -12.27 9.42 3.50
N ALA A 23 -11.83 8.45 4.29
CA ALA A 23 -12.21 7.05 4.09
C ALA A 23 -13.71 6.81 4.31
N LEU A 24 -14.26 7.33 5.41
CA LEU A 24 -15.69 7.25 5.72
C LEU A 24 -16.55 7.95 4.68
N SER A 25 -16.14 9.14 4.22
CA SER A 25 -16.86 9.86 3.17
C SER A 25 -16.94 9.04 1.89
N ARG A 26 -15.86 8.37 1.48
CA ARG A 26 -15.91 7.47 0.31
C ARG A 26 -16.76 6.23 0.56
N PHE A 27 -16.68 5.64 1.75
CA PHE A 27 -17.48 4.47 2.09
C PHE A 27 -18.99 4.74 2.02
N PHE A 28 -19.44 5.89 2.55
CA PHE A 28 -20.86 6.25 2.64
C PHE A 28 -21.41 6.94 1.39
N ASN A 29 -20.61 7.79 0.75
CA ASN A 29 -21.09 8.65 -0.35
C ASN A 29 -20.67 8.16 -1.76
N ASP A 30 -19.72 7.22 -1.86
CA ASP A 30 -19.13 6.82 -3.14
C ASP A 30 -18.76 5.32 -3.15
N ARG A 31 -19.79 4.47 -3.03
CA ARG A 31 -19.62 3.03 -2.82
C ARG A 31 -18.95 2.32 -4.01
N ASP A 32 -19.23 2.76 -5.22
CA ASP A 32 -18.65 2.18 -6.44
C ASP A 32 -17.15 2.45 -6.50
N TRP A 33 -16.72 3.68 -6.18
CA TRP A 33 -15.30 3.99 -6.06
C TRP A 33 -14.64 3.18 -4.95
N TRP A 34 -15.29 3.03 -3.79
CA TRP A 34 -14.77 2.22 -2.68
C TRP A 34 -14.54 0.76 -3.11
N ASN A 35 -15.52 0.16 -3.78
CA ASN A 35 -15.39 -1.21 -4.29
C ASN A 35 -14.29 -1.32 -5.35
N GLY A 36 -14.13 -0.30 -6.20
CA GLY A 36 -13.02 -0.19 -7.15
C GLY A 36 -11.65 -0.15 -6.48
N LEU A 37 -11.51 0.66 -5.41
CA LEU A 37 -10.30 0.71 -4.59
C LEU A 37 -9.99 -0.67 -3.97
N ALA A 38 -10.98 -1.30 -3.34
CA ALA A 38 -10.83 -2.61 -2.71
C ALA A 38 -10.36 -3.67 -3.73
N LYS A 39 -11.00 -3.73 -4.90
CA LYS A 39 -10.62 -4.65 -5.98
C LYS A 39 -9.19 -4.40 -6.45
N ARG A 40 -8.80 -3.14 -6.65
CA ARG A 40 -7.44 -2.76 -7.06
C ARG A 40 -6.40 -3.23 -6.04
N VAL A 41 -6.63 -2.98 -4.75
CA VAL A 41 -5.70 -3.39 -3.67
C VAL A 41 -5.54 -4.90 -3.64
N MET A 42 -6.63 -5.66 -3.83
CA MET A 42 -6.58 -7.13 -3.90
C MET A 42 -5.83 -7.68 -5.12
N GLN A 43 -5.65 -6.87 -6.18
CA GLN A 43 -4.93 -7.25 -7.40
C GLN A 43 -3.45 -6.88 -7.37
N MET A 44 -3.02 -6.10 -6.38
CA MET A 44 -1.61 -5.74 -6.21
C MET A 44 -0.80 -6.92 -5.69
N ASP A 45 0.45 -7.04 -6.15
CA ASP A 45 1.37 -8.06 -5.67
C ASP A 45 2.01 -7.64 -4.35
N TRP A 46 1.50 -8.22 -3.27
CA TRP A 46 2.08 -8.14 -1.92
C TRP A 46 2.72 -9.47 -1.50
N SER A 47 2.97 -10.36 -2.46
CA SER A 47 3.58 -11.66 -2.21
C SER A 47 5.10 -11.55 -2.00
N TRP A 48 5.70 -12.64 -1.56
CA TRP A 48 7.15 -12.77 -1.42
C TRP A 48 7.89 -13.01 -2.75
N ASN A 49 7.18 -13.11 -3.89
CA ASN A 49 7.80 -13.48 -5.16
C ASN A 49 8.87 -12.47 -5.60
N SER A 50 8.53 -11.18 -5.62
CA SER A 50 9.49 -10.14 -6.05
C SER A 50 10.63 -9.95 -5.04
N PRO A 51 10.36 -9.77 -3.72
CA PRO A 51 11.44 -9.62 -2.75
C PRO A 51 12.39 -10.83 -2.71
N ALA A 52 11.90 -12.05 -2.89
CA ALA A 52 12.75 -13.24 -2.90
C ALA A 52 13.81 -13.22 -4.01
N LEU A 53 13.46 -12.70 -5.20
CA LEU A 53 14.41 -12.52 -6.29
C LEU A 53 15.46 -11.46 -5.94
N ASP A 54 15.03 -10.35 -5.31
CA ASP A 54 15.94 -9.30 -4.84
C ASP A 54 16.93 -9.85 -3.79
N TYR A 55 16.47 -10.69 -2.87
CA TYR A 55 17.32 -11.36 -1.89
C TYR A 55 18.31 -12.33 -2.54
N LEU A 56 17.86 -13.11 -3.52
CA LEU A 56 18.74 -14.03 -4.25
C LEU A 56 19.85 -13.25 -4.97
N GLU A 57 19.50 -12.15 -5.63
CA GLU A 57 20.48 -11.27 -6.26
C GLU A 57 21.45 -10.66 -5.25
N LEU A 58 20.94 -10.17 -4.12
CA LEU A 58 21.75 -9.66 -3.02
C LEU A 58 22.78 -10.71 -2.53
N TYR A 59 22.36 -11.96 -2.36
CA TYR A 59 23.24 -13.06 -1.97
C TYR A 59 24.30 -13.37 -3.02
N TYR A 60 23.95 -13.42 -4.31
CA TYR A 60 24.94 -13.59 -5.37
C TYR A 60 25.97 -12.45 -5.42
N ARG A 61 25.53 -11.21 -5.21
CA ARG A 61 26.43 -10.04 -5.15
C ARG A 61 27.38 -10.11 -3.95
N ALA A 62 26.89 -10.58 -2.80
CA ALA A 62 27.71 -10.77 -1.60
C ALA A 62 28.78 -11.87 -1.80
N LEU A 63 28.41 -13.00 -2.41
CA LEU A 63 29.32 -14.12 -2.68
C LEU A 63 30.43 -13.77 -3.69
N LYS A 64 30.13 -12.95 -4.70
CA LYS A 64 31.12 -12.52 -5.71
C LYS A 64 32.18 -11.52 -5.19
N ARG A 65 32.02 -11.01 -3.97
CA ARG A 65 32.95 -10.05 -3.34
C ARG A 65 34.00 -10.71 -2.43
N ASN A 66 34.03 -12.05 -2.37
CA ASN A 66 35.14 -12.84 -1.84
C ASN A 66 36.01 -13.38 -2.98
#